data_AF-E1K1M8-F1
#
_entry.id   AF-E1K1M8-F1
#
_cell.length_a   1.000
_cell.length_b   1.000
_cell.length_c   1.000
_cell.angle_alpha   90.00
_cell.angle_beta   90.00
_cell.angle_gamma   90.00
#
_symmetry.space_group_name_H-M   'P 1'
#
loop_
_entity.id
_entity.type
_entity.pdbx_description
1 polymer ?
#
loop_
_entity_poly.entity_id
_entity_poly.type
_entity_poly.pdbx_seq_one_letter_code
_entity_poly.pdbx_strand_id
1 'polypeptide(L)'
;MKQYVCAMSRRPRASALFAACFVLTAMLAGCAGQQATVRPTVVVEKEALGRGVAVAVKVVDARPSDEVGLCDPTSSFAGKLTTACNPAPAMRVAVEKGLRDKGFTPAPAGDSVVRKVTVELKELAYKPTRGGTHLAARAVASIVVTADNNGQTMTRRYKGETVWKLPAEGVEPEFDKLLSMTVSKALSHMASDYELINFLEKTVLRTRDLK
;
A
#
# COMPACT_ATOMS: atom_id res chain seq x y z
N MET A 1 2.77 -59.32 76.86
CA MET A 1 3.30 -59.98 75.64
C MET A 1 3.72 -58.88 74.68
N LYS A 2 5.02 -58.64 74.53
CA LYS A 2 5.86 -59.02 73.38
C LYS A 2 5.53 -58.26 72.07
N GLN A 3 6.49 -57.38 71.74
CA GLN A 3 6.86 -56.71 70.50
C GLN A 3 6.37 -57.36 69.19
N TYR A 4 6.19 -56.57 68.12
CA TYR A 4 7.06 -56.63 66.93
C TYR A 4 6.91 -55.36 66.06
N VAL A 5 8.07 -54.90 65.58
CA VAL A 5 8.32 -53.80 64.64
C VAL A 5 7.99 -54.25 63.21
N CYS A 6 7.49 -53.36 62.34
CA CYS A 6 7.93 -53.33 60.94
C CYS A 6 7.56 -52.02 60.22
N ALA A 7 8.52 -51.48 59.49
CA ALA A 7 8.44 -50.26 58.67
C ALA A 7 8.21 -50.61 57.19
N MET A 8 7.48 -49.77 56.44
CA MET A 8 7.62 -49.52 54.97
C MET A 8 6.55 -48.51 54.53
N SER A 9 6.88 -47.28 54.12
CA SER A 9 7.36 -46.79 52.81
C SER A 9 6.25 -46.43 51.79
N ARG A 10 6.46 -45.28 51.11
CA ARG A 10 5.83 -44.78 49.85
C ARG A 10 4.44 -44.13 50.03
N ARG A 11 4.09 -42.96 49.46
CA ARG A 11 4.63 -42.12 48.36
C ARG A 11 3.95 -40.72 48.44
N PRO A 12 4.42 -39.71 47.69
CA PRO A 12 4.22 -38.30 48.00
C PRO A 12 2.82 -37.79 47.67
N ARG A 13 2.27 -36.96 48.55
CA ARG A 13 1.11 -36.09 48.28
C ARG A 13 1.55 -34.92 47.41
N ALA A 14 1.66 -35.12 46.10
CA ALA A 14 2.02 -34.08 45.16
C ALA A 14 1.15 -34.14 43.89
N SER A 15 -0.17 -34.01 44.03
CA SER A 15 -1.07 -34.01 42.85
C SER A 15 -2.40 -33.31 43.13
N ALA A 16 -2.38 -32.05 43.57
CA ALA A 16 -3.63 -31.28 43.61
C ALA A 16 -3.47 -29.78 43.33
N LEU A 17 -2.27 -29.21 43.34
CA LEU A 17 -2.07 -27.75 43.18
C LEU A 17 -1.49 -27.32 41.83
N PHE A 18 -1.09 -28.26 40.97
CA PHE A 18 -0.56 -27.95 39.62
C PHE A 18 -1.58 -28.07 38.48
N ALA A 19 -2.81 -28.50 38.78
CA ALA A 19 -3.85 -28.68 37.75
C ALA A 19 -4.69 -27.41 37.50
N ALA A 20 -4.64 -26.40 38.38
CA ALA A 20 -5.47 -25.21 38.28
C ALA A 20 -4.87 -24.06 37.43
N CYS A 21 -3.55 -24.07 37.16
CA CYS A 21 -2.90 -22.99 36.40
C CYS A 21 -2.82 -23.24 34.88
N PHE A 22 -3.25 -24.39 34.38
CA PHE A 22 -3.11 -24.74 32.95
C PHE A 22 -4.34 -24.42 32.08
N VAL A 23 -5.46 -23.97 32.68
CA VAL A 23 -6.73 -23.79 31.95
C VAL A 23 -6.96 -22.34 31.47
N LEU A 24 -6.14 -21.36 31.89
CA LEU A 24 -6.43 -19.94 31.63
C LEU A 24 -5.56 -19.27 30.54
N THR A 25 -4.62 -19.96 29.90
CA THR A 25 -3.71 -19.37 28.91
C THR A 25 -4.07 -19.63 27.44
N ALA A 26 -5.18 -20.32 27.15
CA ALA A 26 -5.52 -20.76 25.80
C ALA A 26 -6.46 -19.83 24.98
N MET A 27 -6.85 -18.65 25.48
CA MET A 27 -7.86 -17.79 24.82
C MET A 27 -7.33 -16.48 24.23
N LEU A 28 -6.06 -16.42 23.82
CA LEU A 28 -5.50 -15.29 23.07
C LEU A 28 -5.20 -15.65 21.61
N ALA A 29 -6.03 -16.50 21.00
CA ALA A 29 -6.09 -16.63 19.54
C ALA A 29 -6.80 -15.41 18.95
N GLY A 30 -6.17 -14.23 19.03
CA GLY A 30 -6.60 -13.07 18.26
C GLY A 30 -6.46 -13.40 16.78
N CYS A 31 -7.54 -13.27 16.02
CA CYS A 31 -7.50 -13.36 14.56
C CYS A 31 -6.49 -12.34 14.03
N ALA A 32 -5.32 -12.80 13.60
CA ALA A 32 -4.24 -11.94 13.14
C ALA A 32 -4.64 -11.29 11.81
N GLY A 33 -4.61 -9.96 11.76
CA GLY A 33 -4.71 -9.23 10.50
C GLY A 33 -3.51 -9.53 9.59
N GLN A 34 -3.68 -9.32 8.29
CA GLN A 34 -2.63 -9.48 7.30
C GLN A 34 -2.06 -8.14 6.88
N GLN A 35 -0.79 -8.14 6.52
CA GLN A 35 -0.09 -6.95 6.08
C GLN A 35 0.48 -7.19 4.68
N ALA A 36 0.40 -6.17 3.84
CA ALA A 36 0.93 -6.22 2.48
C ALA A 36 1.91 -5.07 2.21
N THR A 37 3.00 -5.37 1.53
CA THR A 37 4.01 -4.38 1.14
C THR A 37 3.73 -3.87 -0.28
N VAL A 38 3.56 -2.56 -0.41
CA VAL A 38 3.24 -1.91 -1.69
C VAL A 38 4.53 -1.38 -2.34
N ARG A 39 4.98 -2.06 -3.41
CA ARG A 39 6.19 -1.73 -4.20
C ARG A 39 5.84 -1.53 -5.68
N PRO A 40 5.19 -0.40 -6.03
CA PRO A 40 4.74 -0.18 -7.38
C PRO A 40 5.91 0.09 -8.32
N THR A 41 5.71 -0.17 -9.62
CA THR A 41 6.63 0.18 -10.69
C THR A 41 5.86 0.85 -11.81
N VAL A 42 6.36 1.97 -12.32
CA VAL A 42 5.77 2.62 -13.50
C VAL A 42 6.24 1.90 -14.77
N VAL A 43 5.27 1.52 -15.61
CA VAL A 43 5.49 0.88 -16.90
C VAL A 43 4.86 1.76 -17.98
N VAL A 44 5.70 2.49 -18.70
CA VAL A 44 5.31 3.37 -19.81
C VAL A 44 6.34 3.28 -20.93
N GLU A 45 5.93 3.64 -22.15
CA GLU A 45 6.86 3.79 -23.27
C GLU A 45 7.85 4.92 -22.98
N LYS A 46 9.13 4.70 -23.30
CA LYS A 46 10.18 5.68 -23.10
C LYS A 46 10.15 6.71 -24.22
N GLU A 47 10.00 7.98 -23.85
CA GLU A 47 9.91 9.08 -24.79
C GLU A 47 10.60 10.31 -24.21
N ALA A 48 11.33 11.08 -25.02
CA ALA A 48 12.08 12.25 -24.54
C ALA A 48 11.23 13.55 -24.47
N LEU A 49 9.97 13.45 -24.05
CA LEU A 49 9.02 14.59 -24.09
C LEU A 49 9.35 15.68 -23.08
N GLY A 50 9.93 15.33 -21.94
CA GLY A 50 10.29 16.27 -20.88
C GLY A 50 11.54 17.11 -21.16
N ARG A 51 12.29 16.82 -22.23
CA ARG A 51 13.44 17.61 -22.73
C ARG A 51 14.47 18.01 -21.65
N GLY A 52 14.69 17.15 -20.65
CA GLY A 52 15.64 17.36 -19.56
C GLY A 52 15.17 18.34 -18.47
N VAL A 53 13.93 18.83 -18.54
CA VAL A 53 13.37 19.77 -17.57
C VAL A 53 13.44 19.19 -16.15
N ALA A 54 13.96 19.99 -15.22
CA ALA A 54 14.05 19.61 -13.82
C ALA A 54 12.68 19.67 -13.12
N VAL A 55 12.33 18.63 -12.37
CA VAL A 55 11.03 18.53 -11.66
C VAL A 55 11.25 18.04 -10.24
N ALA A 56 10.74 18.79 -9.26
CA ALA A 56 10.72 18.38 -7.87
C ALA A 56 9.54 17.42 -7.61
N VAL A 57 9.80 16.27 -6.99
CA VAL A 57 8.77 15.25 -6.72
C VAL A 57 8.47 15.19 -5.23
N LYS A 58 7.20 15.32 -4.87
CA LYS A 58 6.67 15.05 -3.53
C LYS A 58 5.62 13.94 -3.63
N VAL A 59 5.72 12.92 -2.79
CA VAL A 59 4.70 11.87 -2.70
C VAL A 59 4.25 11.73 -1.26
N VAL A 60 2.94 11.59 -1.06
CA VAL A 60 2.33 11.44 0.27
C VAL A 60 1.27 10.34 0.22
N ASP A 61 1.25 9.48 1.23
CA ASP A 61 0.08 8.65 1.50
C ASP A 61 -0.95 9.50 2.25
N ALA A 62 -1.98 9.93 1.54
CA ALA A 62 -3.03 10.80 2.05
C ALA A 62 -4.33 10.01 2.31
N ARG A 63 -4.23 8.68 2.40
CA ARG A 63 -5.35 7.83 2.82
C ARG A 63 -5.68 8.13 4.29
N PRO A 64 -6.96 8.06 4.68
CA PRO A 64 -7.38 8.27 6.07
C PRO A 64 -6.95 7.12 7.01
N SER A 65 -6.57 5.97 6.45
CA SER A 65 -6.17 4.76 7.19
C SER A 65 -5.19 3.93 6.36
N ASP A 66 -4.38 3.11 7.02
CA ASP A 66 -3.54 2.08 6.41
C ASP A 66 -4.33 0.81 6.04
N GLU A 67 -5.56 0.69 6.55
CA GLU A 67 -6.52 -0.35 6.22
C GLU A 67 -6.92 -0.30 4.74
N VAL A 68 -6.74 -1.43 4.05
CA VAL A 68 -7.03 -1.62 2.64
C VAL A 68 -8.36 -2.38 2.46
N GLY A 69 -8.70 -3.26 3.39
CA GLY A 69 -9.97 -3.99 3.37
C GLY A 69 -9.98 -5.15 4.36
N LEU A 70 -10.94 -6.07 4.17
CA LEU A 70 -11.05 -7.32 4.92
C LEU A 70 -10.56 -8.47 4.05
N CYS A 71 -9.85 -9.43 4.65
CA CYS A 71 -9.39 -10.63 3.94
C CYS A 71 -10.59 -11.47 3.44
N ASP A 72 -11.67 -11.51 4.24
CA ASP A 72 -12.98 -12.06 3.89
C ASP A 72 -14.12 -11.09 4.32
N PRO A 73 -14.84 -10.45 3.39
CA PRO A 73 -15.91 -9.52 3.70
C PRO A 73 -17.20 -10.21 4.12
N THR A 74 -17.31 -11.53 3.97
CA THR A 74 -18.49 -12.31 4.37
C THR A 74 -18.45 -12.73 5.83
N SER A 75 -17.28 -12.64 6.47
CA SER A 75 -17.07 -12.98 7.87
C SER A 75 -16.80 -11.74 8.71
N SER A 76 -17.58 -11.55 9.78
CA SER A 76 -17.34 -10.52 10.80
C SER A 76 -16.08 -10.78 11.63
N PHE A 77 -15.49 -11.99 11.52
CA PHE A 77 -14.25 -12.39 12.17
C PHE A 77 -13.03 -12.31 11.24
N ALA A 78 -13.21 -11.85 10.01
CA ALA A 78 -12.11 -11.78 9.06
C ALA A 78 -11.03 -10.79 9.51
N GLY A 79 -9.78 -11.21 9.35
CA GLY A 79 -8.62 -10.36 9.56
C GLY A 79 -8.68 -9.12 8.67
N LYS A 80 -8.26 -7.98 9.22
CA LYS A 80 -8.04 -6.76 8.44
C LYS A 80 -6.79 -6.92 7.57
N LEU A 81 -6.85 -6.41 6.34
CA LEU A 81 -5.70 -6.23 5.47
C LEU A 81 -5.22 -4.78 5.59
N THR A 82 -3.97 -4.58 6.00
CA THR A 82 -3.35 -3.25 6.08
C THR A 82 -2.07 -3.18 5.23
N THR A 83 -1.59 -1.97 4.96
CA THR A 83 -0.24 -1.80 4.39
C THR A 83 0.82 -1.97 5.47
N ALA A 84 1.83 -2.83 5.22
CA ALA A 84 2.91 -3.12 6.17
C ALA A 84 3.76 -1.88 6.53
N CYS A 85 3.86 -0.92 5.61
CA CYS A 85 4.57 0.34 5.79
C CYS A 85 3.94 1.43 4.93
N ASN A 86 4.33 2.69 5.19
CA ASN A 86 3.93 3.82 4.35
C ASN A 86 4.39 3.58 2.88
N PRO A 87 3.48 3.58 1.89
CA PRO A 87 3.80 3.32 0.49
C PRO A 87 4.48 4.51 -0.22
N ALA A 88 4.42 5.72 0.35
CA ALA A 88 4.90 6.95 -0.29
C ALA A 88 6.37 6.91 -0.75
N PRO A 89 7.33 6.35 0.01
CA PRO A 89 8.72 6.24 -0.45
C PRO A 89 8.86 5.37 -1.71
N ALA A 90 8.19 4.21 -1.74
CA ALA A 90 8.23 3.32 -2.90
C ALA A 90 7.53 3.95 -4.12
N MET A 91 6.39 4.61 -3.89
CA MET A 91 5.71 5.38 -4.93
C MET A 91 6.59 6.50 -5.49
N ARG A 92 7.33 7.22 -4.65
CA ARG A 92 8.26 8.27 -5.10
C ARG A 92 9.31 7.73 -6.07
N VAL A 93 9.95 6.62 -5.73
CA VAL A 93 10.92 5.97 -6.63
C VAL A 93 10.29 5.62 -7.98
N ALA A 94 9.06 5.10 -7.97
CA ALA A 94 8.32 4.76 -9.18
C ALA A 94 7.95 5.99 -10.02
N VAL A 95 7.48 7.07 -9.39
CA VAL A 95 7.17 8.36 -10.05
C VAL A 95 8.41 8.97 -10.69
N GLU A 96 9.52 9.05 -9.94
CA GLU A 96 10.78 9.59 -10.46
C GLU A 96 11.30 8.77 -11.64
N LYS A 97 11.17 7.44 -11.59
CA LYS A 97 11.49 6.58 -12.73
C LYS A 97 10.59 6.89 -13.94
N GLY A 98 9.28 7.00 -13.75
CA GLY A 98 8.35 7.33 -14.83
C GLY A 98 8.65 8.69 -15.48
N LEU A 99 9.00 9.69 -14.67
CA LEU A 99 9.43 11.01 -15.16
C LEU A 99 10.73 10.91 -15.97
N ARG A 100 11.72 10.14 -15.51
CA ARG A 100 12.96 9.88 -16.27
C ARG A 100 12.67 9.17 -17.59
N ASP A 101 11.78 8.16 -17.58
CA ASP A 101 11.37 7.44 -18.79
C ASP A 101 10.65 8.37 -19.79
N LYS A 102 10.02 9.46 -19.31
CA LYS A 102 9.45 10.55 -20.12
C LYS A 102 10.39 11.72 -20.39
N GLY A 103 11.69 11.58 -20.10
CA GLY A 103 12.71 12.58 -20.44
C GLY A 103 12.79 13.80 -19.52
N PHE A 104 12.19 13.75 -18.33
CA PHE A 104 12.39 14.76 -17.28
C PHE A 104 13.58 14.41 -16.38
N THR A 105 14.05 15.39 -15.61
CA THR A 105 15.13 15.22 -14.64
C THR A 105 14.60 15.44 -13.22
N PRO A 106 14.23 14.38 -12.47
CA PRO A 106 13.84 14.54 -11.07
C PRO A 106 14.97 15.17 -10.27
N ALA A 107 14.66 16.22 -9.51
CA ALA A 107 15.63 16.98 -8.72
C ALA A 107 15.09 17.26 -7.30
N PRO A 108 15.96 17.50 -6.31
CA PRO A 108 15.53 18.02 -5.01
C PRO A 108 14.77 19.33 -5.18
N ALA A 109 13.80 19.59 -4.30
CA ALA A 109 13.12 20.88 -4.28
C ALA A 109 14.12 21.99 -3.89
N GLY A 110 14.06 23.11 -4.60
CA GLY A 110 14.90 24.28 -4.35
C GLY A 110 14.50 25.42 -5.28
N ASP A 111 15.04 26.61 -5.05
CA ASP A 111 14.63 27.84 -5.74
C ASP A 111 14.86 27.80 -7.26
N SER A 112 15.82 27.00 -7.72
CA SER A 112 16.12 26.79 -9.15
C SER A 112 15.17 25.79 -9.83
N VAL A 113 14.40 25.01 -9.06
CA VAL A 113 13.47 24.00 -9.58
C VAL A 113 12.05 24.53 -9.48
N VAL A 114 11.63 25.26 -10.50
CA VAL A 114 10.32 25.95 -10.56
C VAL A 114 9.14 25.04 -10.91
N ARG A 115 9.37 23.75 -11.12
CA ARG A 115 8.34 22.76 -11.44
C ARG A 115 8.26 21.72 -10.36
N LYS A 116 7.04 21.43 -9.91
CA LYS A 116 6.79 20.50 -8.82
C LYS A 116 5.63 19.59 -9.15
N VAL A 117 5.79 18.31 -8.87
CA VAL A 117 4.72 17.32 -8.93
C VAL A 117 4.49 16.79 -7.53
N THR A 118 3.27 16.95 -7.02
CA THR A 118 2.80 16.35 -5.77
C THR A 118 1.84 15.22 -6.10
N VAL A 119 2.16 14.00 -5.69
CA VAL A 119 1.32 12.80 -5.87
C VAL A 119 0.78 12.37 -4.51
N GLU A 120 -0.53 12.30 -4.39
CA GLU A 120 -1.22 11.89 -3.17
C GLU A 120 -1.96 10.58 -3.41
N LEU A 121 -1.62 9.53 -2.67
CA LEU A 121 -2.45 8.32 -2.63
C LEU A 121 -3.70 8.64 -1.80
N LYS A 122 -4.87 8.72 -2.45
CA LYS A 122 -6.15 9.03 -1.78
C LYS A 122 -6.94 7.77 -1.44
N GLU A 123 -6.76 6.71 -2.22
CA GLU A 123 -7.47 5.46 -2.03
C GLU A 123 -6.54 4.29 -2.40
N LEU A 124 -6.56 3.26 -1.56
CA LEU A 124 -6.08 1.92 -1.89
C LEU A 124 -7.02 0.97 -1.16
N ALA A 125 -7.86 0.27 -1.91
CA ALA A 125 -8.89 -0.58 -1.35
C ALA A 125 -8.88 -1.96 -2.01
N TYR A 126 -9.20 -2.98 -1.21
CA TYR A 126 -9.35 -4.37 -1.61
C TYR A 126 -10.76 -4.84 -1.26
N LYS A 127 -11.41 -5.51 -2.22
CA LYS A 127 -12.68 -6.21 -2.02
C LYS A 127 -12.62 -7.51 -2.79
N PRO A 128 -12.87 -8.68 -2.17
CA PRO A 128 -13.17 -9.85 -2.96
C PRO A 128 -14.57 -9.68 -3.56
N THR A 129 -14.69 -10.12 -4.80
CA THR A 129 -15.87 -9.98 -5.65
C THR A 129 -16.19 -11.34 -6.23
N ARG A 130 -17.47 -11.73 -6.18
CA ARG A 130 -17.99 -12.91 -6.88
C ARG A 130 -18.58 -12.42 -8.21
N GLY A 131 -17.93 -12.73 -9.34
CA GLY A 131 -18.36 -12.33 -10.66
C GLY A 131 -18.80 -13.56 -11.47
N GLY A 132 -20.11 -13.77 -11.61
CA GLY A 132 -20.64 -14.97 -12.28
C GLY A 132 -20.22 -16.26 -11.58
N THR A 133 -19.60 -17.19 -12.33
CA THR A 133 -19.07 -18.46 -11.81
C THR A 133 -17.66 -18.36 -11.21
N HIS A 134 -17.00 -17.19 -11.30
CA HIS A 134 -15.61 -17.04 -10.87
C HIS A 134 -15.47 -16.15 -9.63
N LEU A 135 -14.59 -16.58 -8.74
CA LEU A 135 -14.15 -15.82 -7.59
C LEU A 135 -13.00 -14.93 -8.01
N ALA A 136 -13.03 -13.67 -7.59
CA ALA A 136 -11.97 -12.73 -7.91
C ALA A 136 -11.66 -11.79 -6.75
N ALA A 137 -10.40 -11.44 -6.63
CA ALA A 137 -9.90 -10.38 -5.77
C ALA A 137 -9.81 -9.08 -6.58
N ARG A 138 -10.53 -8.04 -6.17
CA ARG A 138 -10.50 -6.73 -6.82
C ARG A 138 -9.79 -5.71 -5.94
N ALA A 139 -8.79 -5.05 -6.47
CA ALA A 139 -8.13 -3.93 -5.82
C ALA A 139 -8.26 -2.67 -6.68
N VAL A 140 -8.47 -1.53 -6.03
CA VAL A 140 -8.57 -0.21 -6.64
C VAL A 140 -7.60 0.75 -5.95
N ALA A 141 -6.99 1.64 -6.74
CA ALA A 141 -6.17 2.73 -6.24
C ALA A 141 -6.58 4.03 -6.93
N SER A 142 -6.57 5.13 -6.18
CA SER A 142 -6.87 6.48 -6.67
C SER A 142 -5.76 7.41 -6.20
N ILE A 143 -5.08 8.05 -7.15
CA ILE A 143 -4.08 9.08 -6.87
C ILE A 143 -4.59 10.44 -7.35
N VAL A 144 -4.29 11.48 -6.60
CA VAL A 144 -4.46 12.87 -7.02
C VAL A 144 -3.08 13.46 -7.26
N VAL A 145 -2.92 14.14 -8.38
CA VAL A 145 -1.65 14.71 -8.80
C VAL A 145 -1.86 16.20 -8.99
N THR A 146 -1.10 16.99 -8.26
CA THR A 146 -1.02 18.43 -8.44
C THR A 146 0.34 18.78 -9.01
N ALA A 147 0.34 19.26 -10.24
CA ALA A 147 1.51 19.81 -10.90
C ALA A 147 1.51 21.34 -10.74
N ASP A 148 2.63 21.90 -10.31
CA ASP A 148 2.93 23.32 -10.34
C ASP A 148 4.01 23.56 -11.40
N ASN A 149 3.77 24.54 -12.27
CA ASN A 149 4.74 25.03 -13.23
C ASN A 149 4.85 26.55 -13.09
N ASN A 150 5.81 26.96 -12.28
CA ASN A 150 6.13 28.36 -12.02
C ASN A 150 4.90 29.17 -11.51
N GLY A 151 4.11 28.57 -10.62
CA GLY A 151 2.92 29.16 -10.00
C GLY A 151 1.60 28.91 -10.73
N GLN A 152 1.62 28.36 -11.95
CA GLN A 152 0.40 27.79 -12.54
C GLN A 152 0.22 26.37 -12.03
N THR A 153 -1.02 25.99 -11.70
CA THR A 153 -1.31 24.66 -11.16
C THR A 153 -2.29 23.88 -12.02
N MET A 154 -2.03 22.58 -12.21
CA MET A 154 -2.98 21.63 -12.78
C MET A 154 -3.18 20.48 -11.79
N THR A 155 -4.44 20.09 -11.58
CA THR A 155 -4.78 18.91 -10.74
C THR A 155 -5.51 17.86 -11.56
N ARG A 156 -5.06 16.61 -11.45
CA ARG A 156 -5.65 15.44 -12.13
C ARG A 156 -5.83 14.29 -11.14
N ARG A 157 -6.74 13.38 -11.48
CA ARG A 157 -6.96 12.14 -10.74
C ARG A 157 -6.74 10.96 -11.65
N TYR A 158 -5.95 9.98 -11.21
CA TYR A 158 -5.71 8.74 -11.93
C TYR A 158 -6.15 7.56 -11.09
N LYS A 159 -6.76 6.58 -11.74
CA LYS A 159 -7.24 5.35 -11.12
C LYS A 159 -6.51 4.14 -11.69
N GLY A 160 -6.25 3.17 -10.82
CA GLY A 160 -5.74 1.86 -11.17
C GLY A 160 -6.68 0.80 -10.63
N GLU A 161 -6.93 -0.24 -11.41
CA GLU A 161 -7.76 -1.37 -11.01
C GLU A 161 -7.09 -2.67 -11.42
N THR A 162 -7.06 -3.64 -10.50
CA THR A 162 -6.62 -5.00 -10.77
C THR A 162 -7.66 -5.99 -10.28
N VAL A 163 -8.01 -6.92 -11.16
CA VAL A 163 -8.86 -8.06 -10.87
C VAL A 163 -8.00 -9.32 -10.98
N TRP A 164 -7.94 -10.10 -9.92
CA TRP A 164 -7.17 -11.32 -9.81
C TRP A 164 -8.10 -12.51 -9.65
N LYS A 165 -8.04 -13.48 -10.56
CA LYS A 165 -8.89 -14.68 -10.51
C LYS A 165 -8.40 -15.62 -9.41
N LEU A 166 -9.29 -16.06 -8.55
CA LEU A 166 -9.01 -17.00 -7.47
C LEU A 166 -9.41 -18.42 -7.90
N PRO A 167 -8.62 -19.45 -7.54
CA PRO A 167 -8.89 -20.83 -7.94
C PRO A 167 -10.05 -21.46 -7.17
N ALA A 168 -10.32 -21.01 -5.94
CA ALA A 168 -11.37 -21.54 -5.06
C ALA A 168 -11.76 -20.52 -3.99
N GLU A 169 -12.85 -20.79 -3.25
CA GLU A 169 -13.23 -20.01 -2.06
C GLU A 169 -12.18 -20.20 -0.95
N GLY A 170 -11.96 -19.15 -0.15
CA GLY A 170 -10.97 -19.16 0.93
C GLY A 170 -9.50 -19.09 0.49
N VAL A 171 -9.21 -19.05 -0.82
CA VAL A 171 -7.85 -18.80 -1.33
C VAL A 171 -7.64 -17.30 -1.47
N GLU A 172 -6.63 -16.78 -0.80
CA GLU A 172 -6.27 -15.37 -0.85
C GLU A 172 -5.31 -15.06 -2.02
N PRO A 173 -5.38 -13.86 -2.61
CA PRO A 173 -4.43 -13.44 -3.63
C PRO A 173 -3.05 -13.15 -3.00
N GLU A 174 -2.02 -13.07 -3.84
CA GLU A 174 -0.73 -12.47 -3.46
C GLU A 174 -0.93 -10.96 -3.23
N PHE A 175 -1.27 -10.56 -1.99
CA PHE A 175 -1.65 -9.17 -1.67
C PHE A 175 -0.58 -8.14 -2.03
N ASP A 176 0.69 -8.42 -1.73
CA ASP A 176 1.83 -7.58 -2.11
C ASP A 176 1.79 -7.24 -3.60
N LYS A 177 1.59 -8.26 -4.44
CA LYS A 177 1.57 -8.12 -5.89
C LYS A 177 0.30 -7.45 -6.37
N LEU A 178 -0.87 -7.86 -5.86
CA LEU A 178 -2.16 -7.29 -6.22
C LEU A 178 -2.19 -5.78 -5.96
N LEU A 179 -1.80 -5.35 -4.76
CA LEU A 179 -1.80 -3.93 -4.38
C LEU A 179 -0.72 -3.15 -5.16
N SER A 180 0.48 -3.71 -5.29
CA SER A 180 1.57 -3.09 -6.05
C SER A 180 1.20 -2.88 -7.52
N MET A 181 0.59 -3.87 -8.18
CA MET A 181 0.12 -3.75 -9.57
C MET A 181 -0.97 -2.68 -9.71
N THR A 182 -1.86 -2.59 -8.72
CA THR A 182 -2.97 -1.63 -8.75
C THR A 182 -2.48 -0.20 -8.65
N VAL A 183 -1.56 0.09 -7.72
CA VAL A 183 -0.91 1.40 -7.63
C VAL A 183 -0.05 1.68 -8.87
N SER A 184 0.65 0.65 -9.38
CA SER A 184 1.45 0.75 -10.62
C SER A 184 0.63 1.22 -11.82
N LYS A 185 -0.61 0.70 -11.99
CA LYS A 185 -1.51 1.13 -13.06
C LYS A 185 -1.91 2.60 -12.92
N ALA A 186 -2.27 3.04 -11.72
CA ALA A 186 -2.61 4.45 -11.48
C ALA A 186 -1.43 5.39 -11.80
N LEU A 187 -0.22 5.04 -11.36
CA LEU A 187 1.00 5.81 -11.64
C LEU A 187 1.41 5.75 -13.11
N SER A 188 1.17 4.63 -13.80
CA SER A 188 1.45 4.50 -15.24
C SER A 188 0.46 5.33 -16.07
N HIS A 189 -0.82 5.37 -15.69
CA HIS A 189 -1.79 6.29 -16.30
C HIS A 189 -1.38 7.75 -16.15
N MET A 190 -0.89 8.15 -14.96
CA MET A 190 -0.31 9.47 -14.75
C MET A 190 0.90 9.73 -15.66
N ALA A 191 1.85 8.79 -15.71
CA ALA A 191 3.07 8.94 -16.48
C ALA A 191 2.85 8.91 -18.01
N SER A 192 1.72 8.42 -18.49
CA SER A 192 1.31 8.44 -19.90
C SER A 192 0.39 9.62 -20.25
N ASP A 193 0.05 10.50 -19.31
CA ASP A 193 -0.83 11.63 -19.56
C ASP A 193 -0.08 12.75 -20.29
N TYR A 194 -0.32 12.89 -21.60
CA TYR A 194 0.29 13.92 -22.43
C TYR A 194 -0.06 15.35 -22.00
N GLU A 195 -1.24 15.59 -21.42
CA GLU A 195 -1.61 16.92 -20.94
C GLU A 195 -0.76 17.30 -19.72
N LEU A 196 -0.50 16.35 -18.82
CA LEU A 196 0.40 16.52 -17.68
C LEU A 196 1.85 16.73 -18.12
N ILE A 197 2.32 15.91 -19.06
CA ILE A 197 3.67 16.03 -19.60
C ILE A 197 3.86 17.40 -20.26
N ASN A 198 2.95 17.81 -21.14
CA ASN A 198 3.01 19.10 -21.83
C ASN A 198 2.89 20.27 -20.84
N PHE A 199 2.03 20.15 -19.82
CA PHE A 199 1.92 21.14 -18.76
C PHE A 199 3.25 21.34 -18.03
N LEU A 200 3.99 20.27 -17.74
CA LEU A 200 5.28 20.33 -17.07
C LEU A 200 6.41 20.79 -18.00
N GLU A 201 6.41 20.38 -19.27
CA GLU A 201 7.44 20.79 -20.23
C GLU A 201 7.37 22.28 -20.54
N LYS A 202 6.16 22.80 -20.75
CA LYS A 202 5.92 24.16 -21.22
C LYS A 202 6.69 25.19 -20.38
N THR A 203 7.35 26.13 -21.04
CA THR A 203 7.94 27.27 -20.35
C THR A 203 6.86 28.29 -20.02
N VAL A 204 6.64 28.53 -18.72
CA VAL A 204 5.71 29.53 -18.21
C VAL A 204 6.52 30.68 -17.64
N LEU A 205 6.33 31.88 -18.20
CA LEU A 205 6.88 33.11 -17.63
C LEU A 205 6.04 33.49 -16.42
N ARG A 206 6.70 33.71 -15.27
CA ARG A 206 6.02 34.20 -14.07
C ARG A 206 5.59 35.63 -14.35
N THR A 207 4.30 35.87 -14.53
CA THR A 207 3.75 37.22 -14.52
C THR A 207 3.99 37.74 -13.11
N ARG A 208 4.94 38.67 -12.94
CA ARG A 208 5.07 39.40 -11.68
C ARG A 208 3.75 40.14 -11.48
N ASP A 209 3.06 39.86 -10.37
CA ASP A 209 2.05 40.76 -9.87
C ASP A 209 2.74 42.09 -9.56
N LEU A 210 2.63 43.05 -10.47
CA LEU A 210 2.97 44.44 -10.21
C LEU A 210 1.90 44.97 -9.25
N LYS A 211 2.19 44.93 -7.95
CA LYS A 211 1.45 45.68 -6.92
C LYS A 211 2.34 46.78 -6.38
#